data_AF-A0A7K4ILA3-F1
#
_entry.id   AF-A0A7K4ILA3-F1
#
_cell.length_a   1.000
_cell.length_b   1.000
_cell.length_c   1.000
_cell.angle_alpha   90.00
_cell.angle_beta   90.00
_cell.angle_gamma   90.00
#
_symmetry.space_group_name_H-M   'P 1'
#
loop_
_entity.id
_entity.type
_entity.pdbx_description
1 polymer ?
#
loop_
_entity_poly.entity_id
_entity_poly.type
_entity_poly.pdbx_seq_one_letter_code
_entity_poly.pdbx_strand_id
1 'polypeptide(L)'
;MASLLKDNKSTQELERRLSELEAKLRESIPKKDAEELRKKISELESYLKKYESELEVAKRTIKDLQSLSRDIVSRLKEIVGEYGNVSLQYGGYEISITDPHHFPWNITLNTLLDASFEVWITRKDEQTMLIRCKPPSF
;
A
#
# COMPACT_ATOMS: atom_id res chain seq x y z
N MET A 1 -61.42 -53.12 22.40
CA MET A 1 -60.34 -52.56 23.26
C MET A 1 -58.95 -52.66 22.62
N ALA A 2 -58.60 -53.74 21.89
CA ALA A 2 -57.26 -53.90 21.31
C ALA A 2 -56.87 -52.89 20.20
N SER A 3 -57.82 -52.32 19.45
CA SER A 3 -57.49 -51.35 18.38
C SER A 3 -57.12 -49.96 18.93
N LEU A 4 -57.86 -49.47 19.94
CA LEU A 4 -57.59 -48.18 20.59
C LEU A 4 -56.21 -48.12 21.26
N LEU A 5 -55.73 -49.25 21.81
CA LEU A 5 -54.38 -49.39 22.36
C LEU A 5 -53.28 -49.32 21.29
N LYS A 6 -53.59 -49.75 20.06
CA LYS A 6 -52.66 -49.73 18.93
C LYS A 6 -52.54 -48.31 18.35
N ASP A 7 -53.67 -47.60 18.27
CA ASP A 7 -53.72 -46.22 17.79
C ASP A 7 -52.98 -45.27 18.75
N ASN A 8 -53.16 -45.42 20.07
CA ASN A 8 -52.46 -44.60 21.07
C ASN A 8 -50.93 -44.80 21.06
N LYS A 9 -50.47 -46.04 20.85
CA LYS A 9 -49.03 -46.32 20.69
C LYS A 9 -48.46 -45.68 19.43
N SER A 10 -49.24 -45.61 18.35
CA SER A 10 -48.82 -44.97 17.11
C SER A 10 -48.70 -43.46 17.24
N THR A 11 -49.61 -42.81 17.97
CA THR A 11 -49.56 -41.37 18.26
C THR A 11 -48.37 -41.01 19.15
N GLN A 12 -48.08 -41.79 20.19
CA GLN A 12 -46.90 -41.56 21.04
C GLN A 12 -45.58 -41.70 20.27
N GLU A 13 -45.49 -42.67 19.36
CA GLU A 13 -44.31 -42.85 18.50
C GLU A 13 -44.15 -41.67 17.53
N LEU A 14 -45.26 -41.15 16.99
CA LEU A 14 -45.24 -39.97 16.12
C LEU A 14 -44.81 -38.70 16.87
N GLU A 15 -45.33 -38.47 18.08
CA GLU A 15 -44.93 -37.34 18.93
C GLU A 15 -43.44 -37.41 19.30
N ARG A 16 -42.95 -38.61 19.62
CA ARG A 16 -41.53 -38.81 19.92
C ARG A 16 -40.65 -38.48 18.73
N ARG A 17 -41.03 -38.93 17.53
CA ARG A 17 -40.33 -38.60 16.28
C ARG A 17 -40.40 -37.12 15.94
N LEU A 18 -41.53 -36.47 16.19
CA LEU A 18 -41.70 -35.03 15.99
C LEU A 18 -40.73 -34.25 16.88
N SER A 19 -40.68 -34.60 18.17
CA SER A 19 -39.76 -33.99 19.14
C SER A 19 -38.30 -34.23 18.78
N GLU A 20 -37.95 -35.41 18.29
CA GLU A 20 -36.58 -35.76 17.90
C GLU A 20 -36.17 -35.02 16.60
N LEU A 21 -37.09 -34.86 15.66
CA LEU A 21 -36.87 -34.07 14.44
C LEU A 21 -36.76 -32.57 14.73
N GLU A 22 -37.56 -32.03 15.66
CA GLU A 22 -37.43 -30.64 16.11
C GLU A 22 -36.09 -30.39 16.82
N ALA A 23 -35.62 -31.33 17.65
CA ALA A 23 -34.31 -31.26 18.28
C ALA A 23 -33.19 -31.32 17.23
N LYS A 24 -33.26 -32.26 16.28
CA LYS A 24 -32.30 -32.37 15.18
C LYS A 24 -32.31 -31.13 14.29
N LEU A 25 -33.47 -30.51 14.04
CA LEU A 25 -33.57 -29.26 13.28
C LEU A 25 -32.97 -28.06 14.03
N ARG A 26 -33.05 -28.06 15.36
CA ARG A 26 -32.37 -27.10 16.25
C ARG A 26 -30.87 -27.38 16.42
N GLU A 27 -30.39 -28.59 16.21
CA GLU A 27 -28.95 -28.89 16.22
C GLU A 27 -28.32 -28.71 14.83
N SER A 28 -29.07 -29.04 13.77
CA SER A 28 -28.69 -28.81 12.38
C SER A 28 -28.87 -27.34 12.03
N ILE A 29 -28.24 -26.45 12.80
CA ILE A 29 -28.23 -25.01 12.61
C ILE A 29 -26.98 -24.62 11.78
N PRO A 30 -27.10 -24.55 10.44
CA PRO A 30 -26.31 -23.65 9.62
C PRO A 30 -26.48 -22.19 9.99
N LYS A 31 -27.48 -21.80 10.80
CA LYS A 31 -27.75 -20.38 11.14
C LYS A 31 -26.68 -19.76 12.04
N LYS A 32 -26.13 -20.51 13.00
CA LYS A 32 -25.10 -20.01 13.94
C LYS A 32 -23.79 -19.80 13.18
N ASP A 33 -23.39 -20.78 12.38
CA ASP A 33 -22.23 -20.68 11.50
C ASP A 33 -22.45 -19.59 10.43
N ALA A 34 -23.65 -19.49 9.85
CA ALA A 34 -23.97 -18.42 8.90
C ALA A 34 -23.97 -17.03 9.54
N GLU A 35 -24.36 -16.91 10.81
CA GLU A 35 -24.36 -15.64 11.54
C GLU A 35 -22.93 -15.24 11.96
N GLU A 36 -22.10 -16.20 12.35
CA GLU A 36 -20.67 -15.99 12.60
C GLU A 36 -19.93 -15.63 11.31
N LEU A 37 -20.21 -16.31 10.21
CA LEU A 37 -19.69 -15.97 8.89
C LEU A 37 -20.17 -14.57 8.44
N ARG A 38 -21.42 -14.19 8.70
CA ARG A 38 -21.93 -12.84 8.42
C ARG A 38 -21.19 -11.76 9.20
N LYS A 39 -20.92 -12.00 10.49
CA LYS A 39 -20.11 -11.07 11.30
C LYS A 39 -18.70 -10.94 10.72
N LYS A 40 -18.08 -12.07 10.36
CA LYS A 40 -16.74 -12.08 9.79
C LYS A 40 -16.68 -11.38 8.43
N ILE A 41 -17.70 -11.56 7.58
CA ILE A 41 -17.84 -10.83 6.32
C ILE A 41 -17.94 -9.32 6.60
N SER A 42 -18.80 -8.90 7.52
CA SER A 42 -18.95 -7.48 7.87
C SER A 42 -17.66 -6.86 8.43
N GLU A 43 -16.92 -7.60 9.26
CA GLU A 43 -15.62 -7.17 9.77
C GLU A 43 -14.59 -7.03 8.63
N LEU A 44 -14.51 -8.03 7.75
CA LEU A 44 -13.61 -8.01 6.59
C LEU A 44 -13.94 -6.86 5.63
N GLU A 45 -15.22 -6.61 5.37
CA GLU A 45 -15.68 -5.46 4.57
C GLU A 45 -15.26 -4.13 5.20
N SER A 46 -15.36 -4.01 6.53
CA SER A 46 -14.89 -2.84 7.27
C SER A 46 -13.37 -2.65 7.14
N TYR A 47 -12.59 -3.73 7.28
CA TYR A 47 -11.14 -3.69 7.10
C TYR A 47 -10.75 -3.33 5.67
N LEU A 48 -11.40 -3.92 4.66
CA LEU A 48 -11.17 -3.58 3.25
C LEU A 48 -11.41 -2.10 3.00
N LYS A 49 -12.53 -1.56 3.47
CA LYS A 49 -12.85 -0.13 3.34
C LYS A 49 -11.80 0.76 4.00
N LYS A 50 -11.29 0.37 5.17
CA LYS A 50 -10.21 1.08 5.86
C LYS A 50 -8.92 1.07 5.03
N TYR A 51 -8.49 -0.10 4.58
CA TYR A 51 -7.26 -0.23 3.78
C TYR A 51 -7.37 0.46 2.42
N GLU A 52 -8.54 0.46 1.78
CA GLU A 52 -8.78 1.23 0.55
C GLU A 52 -8.60 2.73 0.79
N SER A 53 -9.12 3.24 1.90
CA SER A 53 -8.94 4.65 2.29
C SER A 53 -7.47 4.99 2.54
N GLU A 54 -6.75 4.14 3.28
CA GLU A 54 -5.32 4.33 3.57
C GLU A 54 -4.48 4.25 2.28
N LEU A 55 -4.80 3.31 1.39
CA LEU A 55 -4.15 3.15 0.10
C LEU A 55 -4.36 4.39 -0.78
N GLU A 56 -5.57 4.96 -0.79
CA GLU A 56 -5.88 6.16 -1.55
C GLU A 56 -5.12 7.39 -1.02
N VAL A 57 -5.01 7.54 0.31
CA VAL A 57 -4.18 8.58 0.93
C VAL A 57 -2.72 8.38 0.56
N ALA A 58 -2.17 7.16 0.70
CA ALA A 58 -0.79 6.87 0.37
C ALA A 58 -0.48 7.16 -1.12
N LYS A 59 -1.39 6.80 -2.04
CA LYS A 59 -1.26 7.11 -3.47
C LYS A 59 -1.20 8.61 -3.74
N ARG A 60 -2.03 9.42 -3.06
CA ARG A 60 -2.01 10.88 -3.19
C ARG A 60 -0.70 11.45 -2.68
N THR A 61 -0.26 11.05 -1.50
CA THR A 61 1.03 11.48 -0.93
C THR A 61 2.19 11.13 -1.86
N ILE A 62 2.22 9.92 -2.42
CA ILE A 62 3.23 9.53 -3.41
C ILE A 62 3.19 10.44 -4.63
N LYS A 63 2.00 10.74 -5.15
CA LYS A 63 1.83 11.62 -6.31
C LYS A 63 2.34 13.04 -6.02
N ASP A 64 2.03 13.58 -4.84
CA ASP A 64 2.43 14.93 -4.44
C ASP A 64 3.95 15.02 -4.25
N LEU A 65 4.56 14.02 -3.60
CA LEU A 65 6.01 13.90 -3.48
C LEU A 65 6.68 13.72 -4.85
N GLN A 66 6.07 12.97 -5.76
CA GLN A 66 6.55 12.81 -7.14
C GLN A 66 6.44 14.11 -7.95
N SER A 67 5.48 14.99 -7.68
CA SER A 67 5.46 16.33 -8.30
C SER A 67 6.56 17.22 -7.76
N LEU A 68 6.74 17.28 -6.43
CA LEU A 68 7.80 18.08 -5.81
C LEU A 68 9.21 17.62 -6.25
N SER A 69 9.41 16.30 -6.35
CA SER A 69 10.65 15.72 -6.89
C SER A 69 10.85 16.05 -8.38
N ARG A 70 9.77 16.08 -9.20
CA ARG A 70 9.85 16.54 -10.59
C ARG A 70 10.26 17.99 -10.70
N ASP A 71 9.84 18.84 -9.77
CA ASP A 71 10.18 20.27 -9.80
C ASP A 71 11.69 20.48 -9.57
N ILE A 72 12.29 19.80 -8.59
CA ILE A 72 13.73 19.94 -8.33
C ILE A 72 14.58 19.33 -9.46
N VAL A 73 14.18 18.18 -10.01
CA VAL A 73 14.92 17.57 -11.14
C VAL A 73 14.84 18.45 -12.39
N SER A 74 13.68 19.04 -12.67
CA SER A 74 13.50 19.92 -13.82
C SER A 74 14.37 21.18 -13.66
N ARG A 75 14.38 21.77 -12.47
CA ARG A 75 15.25 22.90 -12.14
C ARG A 75 16.73 22.57 -12.23
N LEU A 76 17.14 21.39 -11.74
CA LEU A 76 18.53 20.93 -11.86
C LEU A 76 18.90 20.70 -13.33
N LYS A 77 18.02 20.14 -14.16
CA LYS A 77 18.26 20.00 -15.61
C LYS A 77 18.42 21.35 -16.30
N GLU A 78 17.63 22.34 -15.91
CA GLU A 78 17.72 23.70 -16.45
C GLU A 78 19.03 24.38 -16.05
N ILE A 79 19.46 24.25 -14.79
CA ILE A 79 20.73 24.79 -14.30
C ILE A 79 21.92 24.07 -14.96
N VAL A 80 21.90 22.73 -14.98
CA VAL A 80 22.99 21.91 -15.54
C VAL A 80 23.12 22.11 -17.05
N GLY A 81 21.98 22.28 -17.75
CA GLY A 81 21.94 22.58 -19.17
C GLY A 81 22.73 21.57 -20.00
N GLU A 82 23.63 22.09 -20.84
CA GLU A 82 24.45 21.31 -21.77
C GLU A 82 25.73 20.75 -21.13
N TYR A 83 26.06 21.22 -19.92
CA TYR A 83 27.31 20.91 -19.21
C TYR A 83 27.26 19.58 -18.44
N GLY A 84 26.11 18.90 -18.48
CA GLY A 84 25.95 17.61 -17.85
C GLY A 84 24.57 17.00 -18.02
N ASN A 85 24.33 15.89 -17.34
CA ASN A 85 23.05 15.20 -17.36
C ASN A 85 22.64 14.81 -15.94
N VAL A 86 21.39 15.06 -15.59
CA VAL A 86 20.80 14.72 -14.29
C VAL A 86 19.98 13.43 -14.45
N SER A 87 20.34 12.43 -13.67
CA SER A 87 19.67 11.13 -13.64
C SER A 87 19.18 10.79 -12.23
N LEU A 88 18.05 10.07 -12.14
CA LEU A 88 17.59 9.49 -10.87
C LEU A 88 18.34 8.20 -10.60
N GLN A 89 18.90 8.09 -9.41
CA GLN A 89 19.54 6.88 -8.87
C GLN A 89 18.76 6.41 -7.64
N TYR A 90 18.96 5.15 -7.21
CA TYR A 90 18.19 4.55 -6.12
C TYR A 90 18.29 5.40 -4.83
N GLY A 91 17.23 6.15 -4.51
CA GLY A 91 17.19 7.02 -3.34
C GLY A 91 17.92 8.36 -3.48
N GLY A 92 18.24 8.83 -4.69
CA GLY A 92 18.91 10.12 -4.90
C GLY A 92 19.03 10.54 -6.37
N TYR A 93 19.91 11.49 -6.64
CA TYR A 93 20.23 11.95 -7.99
C TYR A 93 21.72 11.85 -8.28
N GLU A 94 22.05 11.65 -9.55
CA GLU A 94 23.41 11.70 -10.05
C GLU A 94 23.49 12.67 -11.23
N ILE A 95 24.39 13.64 -11.11
CA ILE A 95 24.70 14.63 -12.14
C ILE A 95 26.05 14.26 -12.74
N SER A 96 26.05 13.86 -14.01
CA SER A 96 27.27 13.63 -14.78
C SER A 96 27.69 14.90 -15.47
N ILE A 97 28.83 15.46 -15.11
CA ILE A 97 29.38 16.71 -15.65
C ILE A 97 30.35 16.36 -16.77
N THR A 98 30.04 16.87 -17.97
CA THR A 98 30.85 16.68 -19.18
C THR A 98 31.88 17.80 -19.37
N ASP A 99 31.58 19.01 -18.91
CA ASP A 99 32.50 20.16 -18.95
C ASP A 99 32.61 20.81 -17.56
N PRO A 100 33.59 20.43 -16.74
CA PRO A 100 33.79 20.98 -15.41
C PRO A 100 34.14 22.48 -15.38
N HIS A 101 34.67 23.05 -16.46
CA HIS A 101 35.13 24.44 -16.47
C HIS A 101 33.99 25.43 -16.70
N HIS A 102 32.97 25.03 -17.48
CA HIS A 102 31.79 25.86 -17.75
C HIS A 102 30.57 25.45 -16.92
N PHE A 103 30.68 24.37 -16.14
CA PHE A 103 29.61 23.91 -15.27
C PHE A 103 29.24 24.97 -14.20
N PRO A 104 27.95 25.28 -14.00
CA PRO A 104 27.50 26.25 -13.01
C PRO A 104 27.53 25.67 -11.59
N TRP A 105 28.73 25.47 -11.05
CA TRP A 105 29.00 24.86 -9.74
C TRP A 105 28.24 25.55 -8.61
N ASN A 106 28.34 26.86 -8.52
CA ASN A 106 27.78 27.64 -7.41
C ASN A 106 26.25 27.50 -7.35
N ILE A 107 25.58 27.70 -8.48
CA ILE A 107 24.12 27.62 -8.57
C ILE A 107 23.64 26.19 -8.29
N THR A 108 24.32 25.19 -8.85
CA THR A 108 23.98 23.78 -8.65
C THR A 108 24.13 23.37 -7.20
N LEU A 109 25.28 23.69 -6.57
CA LEU A 109 25.56 23.33 -5.18
C LEU A 109 24.62 24.03 -4.21
N ASN A 110 24.36 25.33 -4.38
CA ASN A 110 23.40 26.03 -3.53
C ASN A 110 22.00 25.43 -3.67
N THR A 111 21.56 25.12 -4.89
CA THR A 111 20.24 24.50 -5.11
C THR A 111 20.11 23.15 -4.39
N LEU A 112 21.18 22.35 -4.37
CA LEU A 112 21.21 21.07 -3.66
C LEU A 112 21.26 21.25 -2.14
N LEU A 113 22.09 22.17 -1.65
CA LEU A 113 22.27 22.43 -0.22
C LEU A 113 21.07 23.13 0.42
N ASP A 114 20.44 24.08 -0.28
CA ASP A 114 19.21 24.75 0.16
C ASP A 114 18.06 23.77 0.33
N ALA A 115 18.08 22.69 -0.47
CA ALA A 115 17.13 21.58 -0.37
C ALA A 115 17.59 20.49 0.62
N SER A 116 18.61 20.76 1.43
CA SER A 116 19.16 19.88 2.47
C SER A 116 19.65 18.51 1.97
N PHE A 117 20.08 18.41 0.71
CA PHE A 117 20.66 17.17 0.18
C PHE A 117 22.07 16.95 0.72
N GLU A 118 22.40 15.71 1.04
CA GLU A 118 23.79 15.28 1.19
C GLU A 118 24.42 15.19 -0.21
N VAL A 119 25.57 15.84 -0.41
CA VAL A 119 26.23 15.94 -1.72
C VAL A 119 27.62 15.33 -1.65
N TRP A 120 27.92 14.41 -2.57
CA TRP A 120 29.26 13.86 -2.79
C TRP A 120 29.70 14.16 -4.20
N ILE A 121 30.90 14.71 -4.34
CA ILE A 121 31.52 14.99 -5.64
C ILE A 121 32.65 13.99 -5.83
N THR A 122 32.58 13.22 -6.91
CA THR A 122 33.62 12.26 -7.29
C THR A 122 34.12 12.57 -8.70
N ARG A 123 35.38 12.28 -8.96
CA ARG A 123 35.96 12.36 -10.29
C ARG A 123 35.94 10.97 -10.90
N LYS A 124 35.28 10.80 -12.04
CA LYS A 124 35.17 9.50 -12.72
C LYS A 124 36.36 9.27 -13.64
N ASP A 125 36.80 10.29 -14.38
CA ASP A 125 38.01 10.28 -15.19
C ASP A 125 38.65 11.70 -15.26
N GLU A 126 39.65 11.91 -16.11
CA GLU A 126 40.35 13.20 -16.21
C GLU A 126 39.43 14.38 -16.61
N GLN A 127 38.34 14.10 -17.33
CA GLN A 127 37.46 15.13 -17.91
C GLN A 127 36.03 15.11 -17.34
N THR A 128 35.61 14.03 -16.67
CA THR A 128 34.25 13.87 -16.16
C THR A 128 34.19 13.84 -14.63
N MET A 129 33.24 14.62 -14.10
CA MET A 129 32.90 14.65 -12.67
C MET A 129 31.48 14.13 -12.44
N LEU A 130 31.26 13.49 -11.30
CA LEU A 130 29.96 12.99 -10.87
C LEU A 130 29.60 13.70 -9.57
N ILE A 131 28.43 14.33 -9.53
CA ILE A 131 27.81 14.77 -8.28
C ILE A 131 26.73 13.76 -7.95
N ARG A 132 26.85 13.10 -6.80
CA ARG A 132 25.79 12.27 -6.22
C ARG A 132 25.14 13.06 -5.11
N CYS A 133 23.82 13.11 -5.09
CA CYS A 133 23.11 13.72 -3.99
C CYS A 133 21.97 12.83 -3.48
N LYS A 134 21.84 12.76 -2.17
CA LYS A 134 20.83 11.97 -1.47
C LYS A 134 19.96 12.90 -0.63
N PRO A 135 18.62 12.86 -0.74
CA PRO A 135 17.75 13.62 0.13
C PRO A 135 17.95 13.18 1.58
N PRO A 136 17.67 14.08 2.54
CA PRO A 136 17.77 13.74 3.96
C PRO A 136 16.86 12.55 4.26
N SER A 137 17.38 11.59 5.01
CA SER A 137 16.61 10.42 5.46
C SER A 137 15.72 10.91 6.60
N PHE A 138 14.42 11.03 6.37
CA PHE A 138 13.43 11.30 7.41
C PHE A 138 13.11 10.04 8.19
#